data_AF-H0JWK2-F1
#
_entry.id   AF-H0JWK2-F1
#
_cell.length_a   1.000
_cell.length_b   1.000
_cell.length_c   1.000
_cell.angle_alpha   90.00
_cell.angle_beta   90.00
_cell.angle_gamma   90.00
#
_symmetry.space_group_name_H-M   'P 1'
#
loop_
_entity.id
_entity.type
_entity.pdbx_description
1 polymer ?
#
loop_
_entity_poly.entity_id
_entity_poly.type
_entity_poly.pdbx_seq_one_letter_code
_entity_poly.pdbx_strand_id
1 'polypeptide(L)'
;MSPADSMFLLGESRDHPMHVGGLILLSPQDGTSAADLGALFTAATQNGEVAPLWRKRAVRSLGTFGEWAWEEDSELDLSYHVRRNALPQPGGLDELWDLVSRLHSTLLDRSRPLWQMHVIEGLADGRLAVYTKIHHALADGVGAMKLLRRALSPDSEQTDMPAPWSLFDAPSRSHSSGTAPDLPEAAMQAVRTATSEVTGFVPALAGTVNRALRGGGGSLSLAAPNTMINVPISGTRRFAARSWTLTRLRAVSRAADATVNDVVLAMSSGALRAFLSEQGALPDKSLVAMVPMCLRPDKDCAGNELGVLMADMGTDLADPADRLARVSASTTQGKASMQGMSSLSRLAASALGVAPLAVGILTRNRALPRPPFNVIVSNVPGAPDPLYWNGARVDAVYPLSVPVDGQALNITCTSTDDAIAFGLTSCSRSLPQLQPLLDHFDTALGELEDAFDIVPVADETSVRAG
;
A
#
# COMPACT_ATOMS: atom_id res chain seq x y z
N MET A 1 -21.08 10.54 -0.35
CA MET A 1 -19.81 9.79 -0.36
C MET A 1 -19.99 8.54 0.49
N SER A 2 -19.26 7.44 0.28
CA SER A 2 -19.40 6.28 1.17
C SER A 2 -18.83 6.60 2.56
N PRO A 3 -19.33 6.00 3.66
CA PRO A 3 -18.79 6.24 5.00
C PRO A 3 -17.29 5.92 5.13
N ALA A 4 -16.84 4.86 4.46
CA ALA A 4 -15.43 4.47 4.46
C ALA A 4 -14.53 5.54 3.79
N ASP A 5 -14.96 6.10 2.66
CA ASP A 5 -14.21 7.16 1.96
C ASP A 5 -14.17 8.44 2.81
N SER A 6 -15.31 8.81 3.41
CA SER A 6 -15.43 10.00 4.28
C SER A 6 -14.51 9.92 5.51
N MET A 7 -14.29 8.71 6.05
CA MET A 7 -13.41 8.50 7.21
C MET A 7 -11.97 8.97 6.95
N PHE A 8 -11.44 8.73 5.74
CA PHE A 8 -10.10 9.20 5.37
C PHE A 8 -10.03 10.73 5.31
N LEU A 9 -11.08 11.40 4.81
CA LEU A 9 -11.13 12.88 4.77
C LEU A 9 -11.24 13.51 6.16
N LEU A 10 -11.98 12.87 7.07
CA LEU A 10 -12.14 13.30 8.46
C LEU A 10 -10.84 13.10 9.26
N GLY A 11 -10.20 11.96 9.05
CA GLY A 11 -8.95 11.58 9.69
C GLY A 11 -7.72 12.36 9.24
N GLU A 12 -7.71 12.82 7.99
CA GLU A 12 -6.57 13.52 7.42
C GLU A 12 -6.25 14.83 8.15
N SER A 13 -4.96 15.05 8.38
CA SER A 13 -4.40 16.25 8.99
C SER A 13 -3.04 16.57 8.39
N ARG A 14 -2.43 17.69 8.77
CA ARG A 14 -1.07 18.05 8.31
C ARG A 14 -0.04 16.96 8.62
N ASP A 15 -0.18 16.30 9.77
CA ASP A 15 0.71 15.22 10.20
C ASP A 15 0.37 13.86 9.58
N HIS A 16 -0.88 13.71 9.12
CA HIS A 16 -1.44 12.47 8.59
C HIS A 16 -2.12 12.70 7.24
N PRO A 17 -1.37 13.02 6.16
CA PRO A 17 -1.93 12.97 4.81
C PRO A 17 -2.49 11.58 4.51
N MET A 18 -3.70 11.49 3.95
CA MET A 18 -4.38 10.21 3.68
C MET A 18 -4.39 9.89 2.18
N HIS A 19 -3.25 10.07 1.52
CA HIS A 19 -3.07 9.76 0.11
C HIS A 19 -2.07 8.62 -0.08
N VAL A 20 -2.36 7.76 -1.05
CA VAL A 20 -1.41 6.76 -1.56
C VAL A 20 -0.66 7.35 -2.75
N GLY A 21 0.43 6.70 -3.13
CA GLY A 21 1.07 6.95 -4.40
C GLY A 21 1.59 5.70 -5.08
N GLY A 22 1.93 5.87 -6.35
CA GLY A 22 2.68 4.90 -7.14
C GLY A 22 3.72 5.65 -7.94
N LEU A 23 4.96 5.15 -7.90
CA LEU A 23 6.05 5.63 -8.72
C LEU A 23 6.37 4.57 -9.77
N ILE A 24 6.22 4.93 -11.04
CA ILE A 24 6.54 4.06 -12.16
C ILE A 24 7.87 4.52 -12.76
N LEU A 25 8.79 3.58 -13.00
CA LEU A 25 9.98 3.83 -13.81
C LEU A 25 9.76 3.28 -15.22
N LEU A 26 9.94 4.15 -16.21
CA LEU A 26 9.78 3.85 -17.62
C LEU A 26 11.15 3.88 -18.30
N SER A 27 11.55 2.75 -18.86
CA SER A 27 12.71 2.64 -19.76
C SER A 27 12.27 2.93 -21.20
N PRO A 28 12.74 4.01 -21.83
CA PRO A 28 12.47 4.27 -23.23
C PRO A 28 12.95 3.13 -24.13
N GLN A 29 12.25 2.89 -25.23
CA GLN A 29 12.72 2.01 -26.30
C GLN A 29 13.91 2.62 -27.06
N ASP A 30 14.67 1.79 -27.77
CA ASP A 30 15.77 2.25 -28.61
C ASP A 30 15.31 3.35 -29.58
N GLY A 31 16.05 4.45 -29.63
CA GLY A 31 15.73 5.61 -30.47
C GLY A 31 14.69 6.59 -29.88
N THR A 32 14.16 6.33 -28.69
CA THR A 32 13.29 7.27 -27.95
C THR A 32 13.99 7.73 -26.68
N SER A 33 13.88 9.02 -26.33
CA SER A 33 14.44 9.56 -25.08
C SER A 33 13.38 9.74 -24.00
N ALA A 34 13.80 9.85 -22.73
CA ALA A 34 12.90 10.25 -21.64
C ALA A 34 12.22 11.61 -21.90
N ALA A 35 12.89 12.53 -22.61
CA ALA A 35 12.31 13.82 -22.98
C ALA A 35 11.17 13.66 -23.99
N ASP A 36 11.29 12.72 -24.95
CA ASP A 36 10.23 12.41 -25.91
C ASP A 36 9.01 11.81 -25.19
N LEU A 37 9.23 10.89 -24.26
CA LEU A 37 8.15 10.35 -23.41
C LEU A 37 7.48 11.45 -22.56
N GLY A 38 8.26 12.36 -21.97
CA GLY A 38 7.75 13.51 -21.23
C GLY A 38 6.91 14.46 -22.11
N ALA A 39 7.28 14.60 -23.38
CA ALA A 39 6.50 15.36 -24.36
C ALA A 39 5.16 14.70 -24.68
N LEU A 40 5.09 13.36 -24.75
CA LEU A 40 3.82 12.64 -24.91
C LEU A 40 2.86 12.87 -23.73
N PHE A 41 3.36 12.85 -22.49
CA PHE A 41 2.55 13.23 -21.33
C PHE A 41 2.05 14.67 -21.43
N THR A 42 2.90 15.59 -21.90
CA THR A 42 2.52 16.99 -22.08
C THR A 42 1.43 17.14 -23.15
N ALA A 43 1.57 16.47 -24.29
CA ALA A 43 0.56 16.48 -25.35
C ALA A 43 -0.79 15.92 -24.85
N ALA A 44 -0.75 14.84 -24.07
CA ALA A 44 -1.95 14.26 -23.46
C ALA A 44 -2.70 15.22 -22.52
N THR A 45 -2.02 16.17 -21.87
CA THR A 45 -2.69 17.19 -21.05
C THR A 45 -3.48 18.21 -21.86
N GLN A 46 -3.17 18.37 -23.15
CA GLN A 46 -3.82 19.35 -24.03
C GLN A 46 -5.11 18.83 -24.64
N ASN A 47 -5.28 17.51 -24.72
CA ASN A 47 -6.46 16.88 -25.33
C ASN A 47 -7.74 17.00 -24.47
N GLY A 48 -7.63 17.34 -23.18
CA GLY A 48 -8.77 17.70 -22.30
C GLY A 48 -9.75 16.58 -21.93
N GLU A 49 -9.64 15.39 -22.52
CA GLU A 49 -10.49 14.25 -22.18
C GLU A 49 -10.04 13.58 -20.88
N VAL A 50 -10.90 13.65 -19.87
CA VAL A 50 -10.62 13.16 -18.51
C VAL A 50 -11.81 12.38 -18.00
N ALA A 51 -11.58 11.14 -17.55
CA ALA A 51 -12.66 10.29 -17.08
C ALA A 51 -13.34 10.88 -15.83
N PRO A 52 -14.66 10.65 -15.64
CA PRO A 52 -15.42 11.23 -14.54
C PRO A 52 -14.83 10.96 -13.15
N LEU A 53 -14.15 9.82 -12.97
CA LEU A 53 -13.46 9.51 -11.71
C LEU A 53 -12.40 10.55 -11.36
N TRP A 54 -11.59 10.98 -12.33
CA TRP A 54 -10.51 11.94 -12.14
C TRP A 54 -11.01 13.38 -12.02
N ARG A 55 -12.30 13.62 -12.28
CA ARG A 55 -12.98 14.90 -12.06
C ARG A 55 -13.64 15.00 -10.68
N LYS A 56 -13.61 13.94 -9.86
CA LYS A 56 -14.26 13.94 -8.55
C LYS A 56 -13.52 14.80 -7.53
N ARG A 57 -14.19 15.84 -7.07
CA ARG A 57 -13.79 16.71 -5.96
C ARG A 57 -14.62 16.42 -4.71
N ALA A 58 -13.97 16.40 -3.55
CA ALA A 58 -14.67 16.25 -2.28
C ALA A 58 -15.21 17.61 -1.79
N VAL A 59 -16.51 17.69 -1.55
CA VAL A 59 -17.18 18.92 -1.09
C VAL A 59 -17.91 18.70 0.23
N ARG A 60 -17.95 19.74 1.06
CA ARG A 60 -18.68 19.78 2.32
C ARG A 60 -19.27 21.18 2.50
N SER A 61 -20.59 21.29 2.57
CA SER A 61 -21.29 22.57 2.64
C SER A 61 -22.61 22.45 3.43
N LEU A 62 -23.32 23.56 3.60
CA LEU A 62 -24.68 23.53 4.14
C LEU A 62 -25.63 22.72 3.23
N GLY A 63 -25.41 22.76 1.90
CA GLY A 63 -26.20 21.99 0.94
C GLY A 63 -25.97 20.47 1.04
N THR A 64 -24.83 20.04 1.59
CA THR A 64 -24.58 18.63 1.92
C THR A 64 -24.95 18.30 3.37
N PHE A 65 -25.64 19.20 4.08
CA PHE A 65 -25.94 19.09 5.51
C PHE A 65 -24.71 18.84 6.38
N GLY A 66 -23.55 19.33 5.95
CA GLY A 66 -22.28 19.11 6.65
C GLY A 66 -21.68 17.71 6.44
N GLU A 67 -22.22 16.89 5.55
CA GLU A 67 -21.63 15.61 5.13
C GLU A 67 -20.65 15.80 3.96
N TRP A 68 -19.73 14.84 3.79
CA TRP A 68 -18.86 14.81 2.60
C TRP A 68 -19.62 14.24 1.39
N ALA A 69 -19.52 14.93 0.26
CA ALA A 69 -20.07 14.50 -1.02
C ALA A 69 -19.01 14.58 -2.13
N TRP A 70 -19.25 13.81 -3.21
CA TRP A 70 -18.49 13.94 -4.44
C TRP A 70 -19.22 14.91 -5.37
N GLU A 71 -18.47 15.83 -5.95
CA GLU A 71 -18.91 16.73 -7.02
C GLU A 71 -17.98 16.55 -8.21
N GLU A 72 -18.50 16.69 -9.42
CA GLU A 72 -17.69 16.65 -10.64
C GLU A 72 -17.18 18.06 -10.98
N ASP A 73 -15.87 18.18 -11.18
CA ASP A 73 -15.25 19.43 -11.62
C ASP A 73 -15.36 19.60 -13.14
N SER A 74 -16.18 20.55 -13.56
CA SER A 74 -16.39 20.90 -14.96
C SER A 74 -15.23 21.68 -15.57
N GLU A 75 -14.44 22.39 -14.76
CA GLU A 75 -13.35 23.29 -15.20
C GLU A 75 -11.98 22.78 -14.73
N LEU A 76 -11.77 21.46 -14.84
CA LEU A 76 -10.54 20.80 -14.43
C LEU A 76 -9.30 21.41 -15.10
N ASP A 77 -8.43 22.00 -14.29
CA ASP A 77 -7.11 22.47 -14.71
C ASP A 77 -6.09 21.32 -14.67
N LEU A 78 -5.89 20.64 -15.82
CA LEU A 78 -4.93 19.55 -15.93
C LEU A 78 -3.48 19.98 -15.64
N SER A 79 -3.11 21.25 -15.86
CA SER A 79 -1.75 21.74 -15.56
C SER A 79 -1.46 21.80 -14.06
N TYR A 80 -2.51 21.92 -13.23
CA TYR A 80 -2.38 21.80 -11.78
C TYR A 80 -2.11 20.35 -11.36
N HIS A 81 -2.83 19.40 -11.98
CA HIS A 81 -2.78 17.98 -11.62
C HIS A 81 -1.58 17.26 -12.20
N VAL A 82 -1.17 17.58 -13.42
CA VAL A 82 -0.05 16.94 -14.14
C VAL A 82 1.11 17.93 -14.20
N ARG A 83 2.16 17.66 -13.43
CA ARG A 83 3.31 18.54 -13.27
C ARG A 83 4.57 17.90 -13.82
N ARG A 84 5.47 18.74 -14.34
CA ARG A 84 6.82 18.32 -14.70
C ARG A 84 7.80 18.70 -13.59
N ASN A 85 8.73 17.80 -13.34
CA ASN A 85 9.82 17.96 -12.40
C ASN A 85 11.11 17.46 -13.05
N ALA A 86 12.24 17.98 -12.61
CA ALA A 86 13.56 17.50 -12.99
C ALA A 86 14.36 17.20 -11.72
N LEU A 87 15.17 16.15 -11.75
CA LEU A 87 16.08 15.81 -10.67
C LEU A 87 17.31 16.75 -10.69
N PRO A 88 17.84 17.12 -9.52
CA PRO A 88 19.16 17.73 -9.45
C PRO A 88 20.23 16.71 -9.87
N GLN A 89 21.38 17.18 -10.33
CA GLN A 89 22.54 16.31 -10.55
C GLN A 89 23.01 15.68 -9.22
N PRO A 90 23.49 14.43 -9.21
CA PRO A 90 23.79 13.57 -10.37
C PRO A 90 22.59 12.88 -11.03
N GLY A 91 21.39 12.95 -10.45
CA GLY A 91 20.19 12.34 -11.03
C GLY A 91 20.08 10.83 -10.77
N GLY A 92 20.59 10.36 -9.64
CA GLY A 92 20.43 8.98 -9.20
C GLY A 92 19.09 8.72 -8.52
N LEU A 93 18.92 7.48 -8.05
CA LEU A 93 17.71 7.08 -7.32
C LEU A 93 17.58 7.80 -5.98
N ASP A 94 18.67 8.17 -5.32
CA ASP A 94 18.61 8.93 -4.07
C ASP A 94 17.97 10.32 -4.26
N GLU A 95 18.30 11.03 -5.34
CA GLU A 95 17.63 12.30 -5.69
C GLU A 95 16.14 12.08 -5.99
N LEU A 96 15.80 10.96 -6.63
CA LEU A 96 14.40 10.59 -6.89
C LEU A 96 13.64 10.30 -5.59
N TRP A 97 14.22 9.53 -4.68
CA TRP A 97 13.66 9.23 -3.36
C TRP A 97 13.43 10.49 -2.55
N ASP A 98 14.36 11.45 -2.59
CA ASP A 98 14.22 12.73 -1.90
C ASP A 98 13.11 13.62 -2.51
N LEU A 99 13.01 13.68 -3.84
CA LEU A 99 11.92 14.39 -4.50
C LEU A 99 10.56 13.76 -4.15
N VAL A 100 10.42 12.44 -4.31
CA VAL A 100 9.17 11.73 -4.04
C VAL A 100 8.80 11.81 -2.56
N SER A 101 9.77 11.75 -1.64
CA SER A 101 9.55 11.98 -0.20
C SER A 101 8.90 13.34 0.07
N ARG A 102 9.41 14.41 -0.56
CA ARG A 102 8.85 15.76 -0.42
C ARG A 102 7.47 15.85 -1.03
N LEU A 103 7.28 15.31 -2.24
CA LEU A 103 5.98 15.28 -2.90
C LEU A 103 4.96 14.51 -2.05
N HIS A 104 5.31 13.36 -1.50
CA HIS A 104 4.41 12.55 -0.67
C HIS A 104 4.11 13.20 0.71
N SER A 105 4.91 14.17 1.15
CA SER A 105 4.67 14.93 2.41
C SER A 105 3.63 16.05 2.27
N THR A 106 3.27 16.45 1.04
CA THR A 106 2.34 17.55 0.80
C THR A 106 0.90 17.05 0.69
N LEU A 107 -0.01 17.69 1.41
CA LEU A 107 -1.44 17.44 1.30
C LEU A 107 -1.94 17.78 -0.10
N LEU A 108 -2.94 17.02 -0.57
CA LEU A 108 -3.71 17.39 -1.74
C LEU A 108 -4.66 18.55 -1.41
N ASP A 109 -4.83 19.47 -2.35
CA ASP A 109 -5.79 20.56 -2.22
C ASP A 109 -7.22 20.03 -2.39
N ARG A 110 -8.02 20.15 -1.32
CA ARG A 110 -9.41 19.67 -1.30
C ARG A 110 -10.37 20.52 -2.11
N SER A 111 -9.95 21.71 -2.57
CA SER A 111 -10.74 22.53 -3.48
C SER A 111 -10.73 22.02 -4.93
N ARG A 112 -9.99 20.94 -5.21
CA ARG A 112 -9.80 20.33 -6.52
C ARG A 112 -9.95 18.80 -6.46
N PRO A 113 -10.04 18.09 -7.60
CA PRO A 113 -10.00 16.65 -7.61
C PRO A 113 -8.77 16.07 -6.92
N LEU A 114 -8.95 15.03 -6.12
CA LEU A 114 -7.96 14.62 -5.12
C LEU A 114 -6.87 13.68 -5.68
N TRP A 115 -6.14 14.16 -6.69
CA TRP A 115 -5.01 13.47 -7.29
C TRP A 115 -3.98 14.44 -7.89
N GLN A 116 -2.74 13.99 -8.03
CA GLN A 116 -1.66 14.65 -8.75
C GLN A 116 -0.79 13.61 -9.46
N MET A 117 -0.22 13.97 -10.60
CA MET A 117 0.79 13.21 -11.32
C MET A 117 2.00 14.10 -11.58
N HIS A 118 3.19 13.54 -11.38
CA HIS A 118 4.47 14.20 -11.55
C HIS A 118 5.30 13.39 -12.54
N VAL A 119 5.55 13.98 -13.70
CA VAL A 119 6.48 13.47 -14.71
C VAL A 119 7.87 14.01 -14.35
N ILE A 120 8.78 13.11 -14.00
CA ILE A 120 10.08 13.42 -13.40
C ILE A 120 11.17 12.98 -14.37
N GLU A 121 11.91 13.96 -14.88
CA GLU A 121 13.02 13.80 -15.83
C GLU A 121 14.38 13.97 -15.13
N GLY A 122 15.46 13.63 -15.84
CA GLY A 122 16.83 13.84 -15.37
C GLY A 122 17.42 12.68 -14.57
N LEU A 123 16.87 11.47 -14.69
CA LEU A 123 17.55 10.26 -14.22
C LEU A 123 18.81 9.99 -15.07
N ALA A 124 19.91 9.67 -14.41
CA ALA A 124 21.22 9.48 -15.03
C ALA A 124 21.28 8.29 -16.00
N ASP A 125 20.42 7.30 -15.78
CA ASP A 125 20.28 6.09 -16.61
C ASP A 125 19.36 6.27 -17.83
N GLY A 126 18.82 7.48 -18.04
CA GLY A 126 17.97 7.79 -19.19
C GLY A 126 16.50 7.38 -19.03
N ARG A 127 16.07 6.88 -17.86
CA ARG A 127 14.66 6.56 -17.59
C ARG A 127 13.81 7.79 -17.31
N LEU A 128 12.49 7.62 -17.45
CA LEU A 128 11.50 8.59 -17.02
C LEU A 128 10.78 8.05 -15.77
N ALA A 129 10.64 8.89 -14.74
CA ALA A 129 9.87 8.55 -13.55
C ALA A 129 8.50 9.21 -13.58
N VAL A 130 7.44 8.47 -13.25
CA VAL A 130 6.07 9.01 -13.13
C VAL A 130 5.53 8.72 -11.75
N TYR A 131 5.47 9.75 -10.91
CA TYR A 131 4.90 9.66 -9.56
C TYR A 131 3.44 10.12 -9.57
N THR A 132 2.52 9.22 -9.23
CA THR A 132 1.10 9.54 -9.04
C THR A 132 0.75 9.53 -7.56
N LYS A 133 0.00 10.52 -7.11
CA LYS A 133 -0.56 10.64 -5.77
C LYS A 133 -2.08 10.70 -5.86
N ILE A 134 -2.78 9.88 -5.08
CA ILE A 134 -4.26 9.81 -5.08
C ILE A 134 -4.74 9.72 -3.63
N HIS A 135 -5.73 10.53 -3.26
CA HIS A 135 -6.31 10.47 -1.91
C HIS A 135 -7.09 9.16 -1.72
N HIS A 136 -6.97 8.51 -0.56
CA HIS A 136 -7.60 7.22 -0.26
C HIS A 136 -9.13 7.22 -0.41
N ALA A 137 -9.77 8.35 -0.15
CA ALA A 137 -11.21 8.51 -0.38
C ALA A 137 -11.60 8.33 -1.87
N LEU A 138 -10.73 8.68 -2.81
CA LEU A 138 -11.02 8.59 -4.25
C LEU A 138 -10.79 7.17 -4.79
N ALA A 139 -9.70 6.54 -4.36
CA ALA A 139 -9.37 5.16 -4.69
C ALA A 139 -8.55 4.53 -3.56
N ASP A 140 -8.85 3.26 -3.23
CA ASP A 140 -8.00 2.45 -2.36
C ASP A 140 -6.67 2.09 -3.08
N GLY A 141 -5.68 1.57 -2.36
CA GLY A 141 -4.35 1.29 -2.95
C GLY A 141 -4.40 0.32 -4.13
N VAL A 142 -5.25 -0.72 -4.04
CA VAL A 142 -5.45 -1.69 -5.13
C VAL A 142 -6.14 -1.04 -6.33
N GLY A 143 -7.21 -0.27 -6.09
CA GLY A 143 -7.94 0.47 -7.11
C GLY A 143 -7.07 1.50 -7.81
N ALA A 144 -6.23 2.23 -7.06
CA ALA A 144 -5.26 3.17 -7.61
C ALA A 144 -4.28 2.49 -8.56
N MET A 145 -3.72 1.33 -8.17
CA MET A 145 -2.82 0.57 -9.04
C MET A 145 -3.54 0.02 -10.28
N LYS A 146 -4.78 -0.49 -10.12
CA LYS A 146 -5.59 -0.93 -11.27
C LYS A 146 -5.89 0.21 -12.24
N LEU A 147 -6.15 1.42 -11.74
CA LEU A 147 -6.38 2.60 -12.58
C LEU A 147 -5.14 2.96 -13.38
N LEU A 148 -3.96 2.99 -12.74
CA LEU A 148 -2.71 3.29 -13.44
C LEU A 148 -2.36 2.25 -14.51
N ARG A 149 -2.61 0.97 -14.23
CA ARG A 149 -2.33 -0.13 -15.18
C ARG A 149 -3.19 -0.11 -16.44
N ARG A 150 -4.37 0.51 -16.41
CA ARG A 150 -5.24 0.60 -17.60
C ARG A 150 -4.62 1.41 -18.73
N ALA A 151 -3.71 2.32 -18.40
CA ALA A 151 -2.97 3.10 -19.37
C ALA A 151 -1.86 2.30 -20.06
N LEU A 152 -1.55 1.09 -19.58
CA LEU A 152 -0.42 0.29 -20.03
C LEU A 152 -0.88 -0.83 -20.96
N SER A 153 0.03 -1.29 -21.84
CA SER A 153 -0.20 -2.41 -22.76
C SER A 153 0.82 -3.53 -22.53
N PRO A 154 0.45 -4.82 -22.73
CA PRO A 154 1.44 -5.89 -22.84
C PRO A 154 2.20 -5.89 -24.18
N ASP A 155 1.72 -5.14 -25.18
CA ASP A 155 2.35 -5.03 -26.50
C ASP A 155 3.38 -3.88 -26.50
N SER A 156 4.66 -4.21 -26.75
CA SER A 156 5.75 -3.24 -26.81
C SER A 156 5.66 -2.32 -28.04
N GLU A 157 4.99 -2.75 -29.11
CA GLU A 157 4.89 -1.97 -30.34
C GLU A 157 3.68 -1.02 -30.33
N GLN A 158 2.83 -1.13 -29.31
CA GLN A 158 1.63 -0.31 -29.22
C GLN A 158 1.97 1.15 -28.85
N THR A 159 1.65 2.05 -29.77
CA THR A 159 1.72 3.50 -29.62
C THR A 159 0.33 4.11 -29.46
N ASP A 160 0.26 5.43 -29.32
CA ASP A 160 -0.98 6.19 -29.09
C ASP A 160 -1.75 5.71 -27.85
N MET A 161 -1.00 5.29 -26.84
CA MET A 161 -1.55 4.83 -25.58
C MET A 161 -2.29 5.97 -24.87
N PRO A 162 -3.48 5.71 -24.30
CA PRO A 162 -4.21 6.71 -23.55
C PRO A 162 -3.43 7.23 -22.35
N ALA A 163 -3.73 8.46 -21.94
CA ALA A 163 -3.20 8.99 -20.70
C ALA A 163 -3.81 8.26 -19.50
N PRO A 164 -3.13 8.19 -18.35
CA PRO A 164 -3.68 7.55 -17.16
C PRO A 164 -5.00 8.13 -16.64
N TRP A 165 -5.32 9.38 -17.00
CA TRP A 165 -6.57 10.04 -16.65
C TRP A 165 -7.64 10.01 -17.75
N SER A 166 -7.34 9.44 -18.92
CA SER A 166 -8.27 9.35 -20.04
C SER A 166 -9.44 8.41 -19.77
N LEU A 167 -10.46 8.47 -20.62
CA LEU A 167 -11.58 7.56 -20.60
C LEU A 167 -11.09 6.15 -20.96
N PHE A 168 -11.27 5.22 -20.02
CA PHE A 168 -11.14 3.80 -20.28
C PHE A 168 -12.55 3.22 -20.31
N ASP A 169 -12.82 2.30 -21.24
CA ASP A 169 -14.06 1.52 -21.23
C ASP A 169 -14.19 0.84 -19.86
N ALA A 170 -15.15 1.29 -19.07
CA ALA A 170 -15.39 0.73 -17.76
C ALA A 170 -16.11 -0.63 -17.95
N PRO A 171 -15.68 -1.71 -17.26
CA PRO A 171 -16.63 -2.75 -16.93
C PRO A 171 -17.76 -2.06 -16.13
N SER A 172 -19.00 -2.26 -16.56
CA SER A 172 -20.19 -1.79 -15.85
C SER A 172 -20.09 -2.18 -14.37
N ARG A 173 -19.72 -1.23 -13.50
CA ARG A 173 -20.08 -1.34 -12.08
C ARG A 173 -21.57 -1.09 -12.07
N SER A 174 -22.36 -2.11 -11.76
CA SER A 174 -23.78 -1.90 -11.46
C SER A 174 -23.85 -0.84 -10.37
N HIS A 175 -24.21 0.38 -10.75
CA HIS A 175 -24.73 1.33 -9.80
C HIS A 175 -26.01 0.67 -9.29
N SER A 176 -25.97 0.12 -8.08
CA SER A 176 -27.21 0.05 -7.32
C SER A 176 -27.60 1.50 -7.12
N SER A 177 -28.43 2.02 -8.01
CA SER A 177 -29.30 3.16 -7.74
C SER A 177 -30.28 2.70 -6.66
N GLY A 178 -29.77 2.48 -5.46
CA GLY A 178 -30.58 2.42 -4.26
C GLY A 178 -30.97 3.85 -3.98
N THR A 179 -32.28 4.12 -3.97
CA THR A 179 -32.86 5.23 -3.23
C THR A 179 -32.12 5.35 -1.90
N ALA A 180 -31.63 6.55 -1.57
CA ALA A 180 -31.04 6.79 -0.26
C ALA A 180 -32.05 6.31 0.80
N PRO A 181 -31.73 5.30 1.62
CA PRO A 181 -32.62 4.92 2.68
C PRO A 181 -32.69 6.10 3.64
N ASP A 182 -33.89 6.43 4.09
CA ASP A 182 -34.07 7.39 5.17
C ASP A 182 -33.14 6.95 6.32
N LEU A 183 -32.18 7.83 6.68
CA LEU A 183 -31.16 7.61 7.70
C LEU A 183 -31.68 6.92 9.00
N PRO A 184 -32.91 7.19 9.48
CA PRO A 184 -33.48 6.47 10.61
C PRO A 184 -33.71 4.98 10.36
N GLU A 185 -34.13 4.57 9.16
CA GLU A 185 -34.58 3.21 8.86
C GLU A 185 -33.40 2.25 8.61
N ALA A 186 -32.34 2.72 7.95
CA ALA A 186 -31.08 1.99 7.80
C ALA A 186 -30.36 1.81 9.15
N ALA A 187 -30.39 2.82 10.02
CA ALA A 187 -29.88 2.71 11.39
C ALA A 187 -30.72 1.72 12.22
N MET A 188 -32.06 1.74 12.08
CA MET A 188 -32.96 0.80 12.75
C MET A 188 -32.76 -0.65 12.26
N GLN A 189 -32.56 -0.85 10.96
CA GLN A 189 -32.25 -2.16 10.38
C GLN A 189 -30.89 -2.66 10.85
N ALA A 190 -29.86 -1.82 10.87
CA ALA A 190 -28.54 -2.18 11.39
C ALA A 190 -28.60 -2.61 12.86
N VAL A 191 -29.39 -1.92 13.70
CA VAL A 191 -29.62 -2.29 15.10
C VAL A 191 -30.39 -3.61 15.21
N ARG A 192 -31.43 -3.84 14.38
CA ARG A 192 -32.21 -5.08 14.38
C ARG A 192 -31.39 -6.30 13.93
N THR A 193 -30.61 -6.16 12.86
CA THR A 193 -29.71 -7.21 12.38
C THR A 193 -28.60 -7.49 13.39
N ALA A 194 -28.07 -6.44 14.05
CA ALA A 194 -27.12 -6.59 15.14
C ALA A 194 -27.71 -7.38 16.32
N THR A 195 -28.99 -7.21 16.65
CA THR A 195 -29.65 -7.96 17.74
C THR A 195 -29.99 -9.42 17.40
N SER A 196 -30.25 -9.77 16.14
CA SER A 196 -30.61 -11.14 15.74
C SER A 196 -29.39 -12.05 15.51
N GLU A 197 -28.22 -11.49 15.23
CA GLU A 197 -27.00 -12.26 14.95
C GLU A 197 -26.04 -12.39 16.16
N VAL A 198 -26.32 -11.73 17.29
CA VAL A 198 -25.47 -11.70 18.51
C VAL A 198 -25.04 -13.09 18.96
N THR A 199 -25.88 -14.11 18.80
CA THR A 199 -25.63 -15.49 19.26
C THR A 199 -24.42 -16.14 18.56
N GLY A 200 -24.12 -15.77 17.30
CA GLY A 200 -22.93 -16.25 16.57
C GLY A 200 -21.68 -15.38 16.78
N PHE A 201 -21.84 -14.11 17.16
CA PHE A 201 -20.73 -13.18 17.36
C PHE A 201 -19.94 -13.43 18.64
N VAL A 202 -20.60 -13.73 19.76
CA VAL A 202 -19.94 -13.86 21.07
C VAL A 202 -18.87 -14.96 21.09
N PRO A 203 -19.11 -16.19 20.59
CA PRO A 203 -18.07 -17.23 20.55
C PRO A 203 -16.90 -16.89 19.60
N ALA A 204 -17.18 -16.26 18.45
CA ALA A 204 -16.17 -15.83 17.48
C ALA A 204 -15.24 -14.75 18.06
N LEU A 205 -15.81 -13.81 18.83
CA LEU A 205 -15.06 -12.78 19.55
C LEU A 205 -14.23 -13.36 20.70
N ALA A 206 -14.81 -14.24 21.51
CA ALA A 206 -14.10 -14.92 22.59
C ALA A 206 -12.92 -15.77 22.06
N GLY A 207 -13.12 -16.49 20.95
CA GLY A 207 -12.07 -17.25 20.28
C GLY A 207 -10.96 -16.38 19.68
N THR A 208 -11.30 -15.16 19.22
CA THR A 208 -10.33 -14.19 18.71
C THR A 208 -9.48 -13.60 19.85
N VAL A 209 -10.10 -13.24 20.97
CA VAL A 209 -9.41 -12.73 22.17
C VAL A 209 -8.51 -13.80 22.79
N ASN A 210 -8.99 -15.03 22.96
CA ASN A 210 -8.19 -16.12 23.54
C ASN A 210 -6.97 -16.48 22.69
N ARG A 211 -7.07 -16.40 21.35
CA ARG A 211 -5.91 -16.59 20.46
C ARG A 211 -4.92 -15.43 20.54
N ALA A 212 -5.41 -14.19 20.58
CA ALA A 212 -4.58 -13.02 20.78
C ALA A 212 -3.79 -13.08 22.11
N LEU A 213 -4.42 -13.59 23.18
CA LEU A 213 -3.76 -13.82 24.48
C LEU A 213 -2.67 -14.91 24.42
N ARG A 214 -2.81 -15.88 23.52
CA ARG A 214 -1.83 -16.97 23.33
C ARG A 214 -0.77 -16.66 22.28
N GLY A 215 -0.75 -15.45 21.73
CA GLY A 215 0.20 -15.06 20.66
C GLY A 215 -0.03 -15.80 19.33
N GLY A 216 -1.20 -16.41 19.13
CA GLY A 216 -1.53 -17.08 17.87
C GLY A 216 -1.95 -16.08 16.79
N GLY A 217 -1.71 -16.42 15.53
CA GLY A 217 -2.13 -15.61 14.39
C GLY A 217 -3.66 -15.44 14.33
N GLY A 218 -4.12 -14.24 13.95
CA GLY A 218 -5.55 -13.92 13.89
C GLY A 218 -5.82 -12.44 13.59
N SER A 219 -7.06 -11.99 13.71
CA SER A 219 -7.43 -10.58 13.43
C SER A 219 -7.14 -9.63 14.61
N LEU A 220 -6.60 -10.12 15.71
CA LEU A 220 -6.24 -9.36 16.91
C LEU A 220 -4.94 -9.92 17.49
N SER A 221 -4.10 -9.04 18.03
CA SER A 221 -2.94 -9.40 18.85
C SER A 221 -2.92 -8.56 20.13
N LEU A 222 -2.42 -9.14 21.22
CA LEU A 222 -2.17 -8.43 22.48
C LEU A 222 -0.68 -8.41 22.84
N ALA A 223 0.17 -8.88 21.92
CA ALA A 223 1.57 -9.17 22.16
C ALA A 223 2.55 -8.14 21.57
N ALA A 224 2.07 -7.21 20.72
CA ALA A 224 2.91 -6.26 20.01
C ALA A 224 3.75 -5.41 21.00
N PRO A 225 5.09 -5.51 21.00
CA PRO A 225 5.95 -4.73 21.89
C PRO A 225 5.97 -3.25 21.50
N ASN A 226 6.45 -2.39 22.40
CA ASN A 226 6.76 -1.01 22.02
C ASN A 226 8.14 -0.96 21.38
N THR A 227 8.25 -0.26 20.25
CA THR A 227 9.53 0.01 19.60
C THR A 227 9.55 1.44 19.04
N MET A 228 10.72 1.90 18.59
CA MET A 228 10.95 3.22 18.01
C MET A 228 10.06 3.53 16.79
N ILE A 229 9.50 2.50 16.14
CA ILE A 229 8.57 2.66 15.02
C ILE A 229 7.09 2.83 15.45
N ASN A 230 6.78 2.74 16.76
CA ASN A 230 5.41 2.89 17.30
C ASN A 230 5.23 4.19 18.09
N VAL A 231 5.64 5.30 17.47
CA VAL A 231 5.63 6.64 18.05
C VAL A 231 4.69 7.57 17.28
N PRO A 232 4.28 8.72 17.86
CA PRO A 232 3.61 9.77 17.12
C PRO A 232 4.47 10.32 15.98
N ILE A 233 3.86 10.60 14.84
CA ILE A 233 4.55 11.03 13.61
C ILE A 233 4.35 12.53 13.34
N SER A 234 5.20 13.08 12.46
CA SER A 234 5.01 14.37 11.81
C SER A 234 4.48 14.18 10.39
N GLY A 235 4.12 15.26 9.70
CA GLY A 235 3.67 15.23 8.30
C GLY A 235 4.75 15.02 7.25
N THR A 236 6.02 15.02 7.66
CA THR A 236 7.17 14.83 6.77
C THR A 236 7.41 13.33 6.54
N ARG A 237 7.69 12.97 5.29
CA ARG A 237 7.87 11.58 4.86
C ARG A 237 9.30 11.36 4.38
N ARG A 238 9.77 10.13 4.57
CA ARG A 238 10.88 9.55 3.81
C ARG A 238 10.33 8.38 3.02
N PHE A 239 10.85 8.21 1.83
CA PHE A 239 10.54 7.11 0.95
C PHE A 239 11.85 6.53 0.44
N ALA A 240 11.93 5.21 0.38
CA ALA A 240 12.98 4.50 -0.32
C ALA A 240 12.39 3.21 -0.87
N ALA A 241 12.96 2.70 -1.96
CA ALA A 241 12.46 1.49 -2.56
C ALA A 241 13.57 0.68 -3.21
N ARG A 242 13.33 -0.63 -3.36
CA ARG A 242 14.22 -1.58 -4.02
C ARG A 242 13.39 -2.72 -4.61
N SER A 243 13.92 -3.36 -5.63
CA SER A 243 13.28 -4.48 -6.31
C SER A 243 14.13 -5.75 -6.20
N TRP A 244 13.47 -6.89 -6.13
CA TRP A 244 14.08 -8.23 -6.20
C TRP A 244 13.38 -9.07 -7.26
N THR A 245 14.00 -10.17 -7.69
CA THR A 245 13.32 -11.13 -8.57
C THR A 245 12.35 -12.02 -7.78
N LEU A 246 11.13 -12.16 -8.30
CA LEU A 246 10.16 -13.15 -7.84
C LEU A 246 10.72 -14.57 -7.97
N THR A 247 11.59 -14.82 -8.95
CA THR A 247 12.32 -16.08 -9.08
C THR A 247 13.08 -16.45 -7.80
N ARG A 248 13.84 -15.53 -7.20
CA ARG A 248 14.56 -15.75 -5.93
C ARG A 248 13.60 -16.03 -4.78
N LEU A 249 12.57 -15.21 -4.61
CA LEU A 249 11.57 -15.40 -3.54
C LEU A 249 10.81 -16.73 -3.68
N ARG A 250 10.47 -17.13 -4.92
CA ARG A 250 9.81 -18.42 -5.21
C ARG A 250 10.73 -19.62 -4.95
N ALA A 251 12.05 -19.46 -5.09
CA ALA A 251 13.00 -20.52 -4.74
C ALA A 251 12.95 -20.79 -3.23
N VAL A 252 13.05 -19.73 -2.41
CA VAL A 252 12.91 -19.82 -0.94
C VAL A 252 11.56 -20.39 -0.56
N SER A 253 10.46 -19.89 -1.16
CA SER A 253 9.11 -20.35 -0.82
C SER A 253 8.92 -21.84 -1.09
N ARG A 254 9.47 -22.37 -2.19
CA ARG A 254 9.42 -23.81 -2.51
C ARG A 254 10.27 -24.65 -1.57
N ALA A 255 11.48 -24.20 -1.25
CA ALA A 255 12.38 -24.95 -0.37
C ALA A 255 11.84 -25.05 1.07
N ALA A 256 11.13 -24.01 1.52
CA ALA A 256 10.57 -23.92 2.87
C ALA A 256 9.11 -24.39 3.02
N ASP A 257 8.48 -24.91 1.94
CA ASP A 257 7.03 -25.21 1.89
C ASP A 257 6.16 -24.03 2.38
N ALA A 258 6.51 -22.83 1.94
CA ALA A 258 5.87 -21.56 2.33
C ALA A 258 5.32 -20.81 1.11
N THR A 259 4.51 -19.77 1.35
CA THR A 259 4.03 -18.89 0.27
C THR A 259 5.00 -17.74 0.03
N VAL A 260 4.97 -17.12 -1.15
CA VAL A 260 5.76 -15.90 -1.44
C VAL A 260 5.45 -14.78 -0.45
N ASN A 261 4.20 -14.66 0.03
CA ASN A 261 3.85 -13.68 1.06
C ASN A 261 4.53 -13.96 2.40
N ASP A 262 4.78 -15.22 2.74
CA ASP A 262 5.51 -15.58 3.95
C ASP A 262 6.99 -15.21 3.81
N VAL A 263 7.57 -15.38 2.62
CA VAL A 263 8.94 -14.91 2.31
C VAL A 263 9.05 -13.39 2.40
N VAL A 264 8.08 -12.64 1.85
CA VAL A 264 8.01 -11.17 1.97
C VAL A 264 7.99 -10.73 3.44
N LEU A 265 7.20 -11.41 4.27
CA LEU A 265 7.13 -11.13 5.71
C LEU A 265 8.40 -11.53 6.45
N ALA A 266 9.03 -12.66 6.08
CA ALA A 266 10.29 -13.11 6.67
C ALA A 266 11.46 -12.19 6.30
N MET A 267 11.53 -11.71 5.05
CA MET A 267 12.48 -10.66 4.63
C MET A 267 12.27 -9.40 5.46
N SER A 268 11.02 -8.94 5.60
CA SER A 268 10.67 -7.78 6.44
C SER A 268 11.06 -8.00 7.91
N SER A 269 10.91 -9.22 8.42
CA SER A 269 11.30 -9.61 9.77
C SER A 269 12.82 -9.55 9.97
N GLY A 270 13.60 -10.19 9.09
CA GLY A 270 15.06 -10.14 9.12
C GLY A 270 15.56 -8.71 9.03
N ALA A 271 15.01 -7.92 8.11
CA ALA A 271 15.41 -6.54 7.91
C ALA A 271 15.14 -5.66 9.12
N LEU A 272 13.93 -5.72 9.68
CA LEU A 272 13.57 -4.97 10.89
C LEU A 272 14.33 -5.45 12.11
N ARG A 273 14.59 -6.76 12.23
CA ARG A 273 15.38 -7.32 13.31
C ARG A 273 16.79 -6.76 13.30
N ALA A 274 17.48 -6.83 12.16
CA ALA A 274 18.84 -6.32 12.01
C ALA A 274 18.88 -4.81 12.30
N PHE A 275 18.01 -4.04 11.64
CA PHE A 275 17.91 -2.59 11.84
C PHE A 275 17.66 -2.22 13.31
N LEU A 276 16.67 -2.82 13.97
CA LEU A 276 16.38 -2.51 15.37
C LEU A 276 17.49 -2.97 16.32
N SER A 277 18.21 -4.05 15.99
CA SER A 277 19.37 -4.50 16.77
C SER A 277 20.50 -3.47 16.72
N GLU A 278 20.80 -2.94 15.53
CA GLU A 278 21.81 -1.89 15.35
C GLU A 278 21.44 -0.60 16.08
N GLN A 279 20.16 -0.27 16.15
CA GLN A 279 19.67 0.89 16.90
C GLN A 279 19.60 0.63 18.43
N GLY A 280 19.95 -0.57 18.91
CA GLY A 280 19.78 -0.95 20.32
C GLY A 280 18.32 -0.92 20.78
N ALA A 281 17.39 -1.11 19.86
CA ALA A 281 15.94 -0.94 20.03
C ALA A 281 15.14 -2.20 19.67
N LEU A 282 15.79 -3.35 19.51
CA LEU A 282 15.13 -4.63 19.31
C LEU A 282 14.45 -5.06 20.63
N PRO A 283 13.12 -5.26 20.65
CA PRO A 283 12.43 -5.78 21.82
C PRO A 283 12.69 -7.28 22.04
N ASP A 284 12.59 -7.73 23.29
CA ASP A 284 12.70 -9.16 23.65
C ASP A 284 11.57 -10.02 23.04
N LYS A 285 10.41 -9.40 22.77
CA LYS A 285 9.27 -10.05 22.12
C LYS A 285 9.30 -9.77 20.64
N SER A 286 8.82 -10.73 19.86
CA SER A 286 8.62 -10.58 18.43
C SER A 286 7.73 -9.38 18.06
N LEU A 287 8.07 -8.71 16.95
CA LEU A 287 7.19 -7.74 16.30
C LEU A 287 5.97 -8.44 15.68
N VAL A 288 4.88 -7.68 15.55
CA VAL A 288 3.64 -8.12 14.93
C VAL A 288 3.38 -7.27 13.68
N ALA A 289 3.21 -7.91 12.52
CA ALA A 289 2.80 -7.24 11.29
C ALA A 289 1.27 -7.29 11.12
N MET A 290 0.66 -6.17 10.72
CA MET A 290 -0.68 -6.18 10.13
C MET A 290 -0.56 -6.41 8.62
N VAL A 291 -1.21 -7.45 8.14
CA VAL A 291 -1.19 -7.91 6.75
C VAL A 291 -2.61 -7.87 6.19
N PRO A 292 -2.93 -6.95 5.28
CA PRO A 292 -4.20 -6.97 4.56
C PRO A 292 -4.31 -8.23 3.71
N MET A 293 -5.47 -8.87 3.70
CA MET A 293 -5.73 -10.05 2.88
C MET A 293 -7.12 -10.02 2.25
N CYS A 294 -7.25 -10.68 1.11
CA CYS A 294 -8.53 -10.85 0.46
C CYS A 294 -9.41 -11.83 1.24
N LEU A 295 -10.64 -11.42 1.56
CA LEU A 295 -11.61 -12.31 2.22
C LEU A 295 -12.24 -13.29 1.22
N ARG A 296 -12.12 -13.06 -0.08
CA ARG A 296 -12.63 -13.96 -1.14
C ARG A 296 -11.53 -14.24 -2.16
N PRO A 297 -10.96 -15.46 -2.18
CA PRO A 297 -9.86 -15.79 -3.08
C PRO A 297 -10.28 -15.93 -4.55
N ASP A 298 -11.58 -16.02 -4.83
CA ASP A 298 -12.20 -16.23 -6.15
C ASP A 298 -12.50 -14.93 -6.92
N LYS A 299 -12.26 -13.76 -6.33
CA LYS A 299 -12.53 -12.46 -6.96
C LYS A 299 -11.39 -11.47 -6.79
N ASP A 300 -11.32 -10.56 -7.75
CA ASP A 300 -10.51 -9.36 -7.71
C ASP A 300 -10.85 -8.52 -6.46
N CYS A 301 -9.90 -8.39 -5.53
CA CYS A 301 -10.12 -7.72 -4.25
C CYS A 301 -10.26 -6.21 -4.47
N ALA A 302 -11.47 -5.67 -4.29
CA ALA A 302 -11.74 -4.24 -4.40
C ALA A 302 -12.80 -3.80 -3.39
N GLY A 303 -12.56 -2.69 -2.69
CA GLY A 303 -13.52 -2.12 -1.73
C GLY A 303 -13.70 -2.93 -0.44
N ASN A 304 -14.95 -3.14 -0.01
CA ASN A 304 -15.33 -3.69 1.31
C ASN A 304 -15.03 -5.18 1.54
N GLU A 305 -14.15 -5.81 0.74
CA GLU A 305 -13.80 -7.24 0.84
C GLU A 305 -12.38 -7.48 1.40
N LEU A 306 -11.79 -6.45 2.00
CA LEU A 306 -10.47 -6.48 2.63
C LEU A 306 -10.56 -6.93 4.09
N GLY A 307 -9.85 -8.00 4.43
CA GLY A 307 -9.63 -8.46 5.80
C GLY A 307 -8.24 -8.08 6.28
N VAL A 308 -7.99 -8.19 7.57
CA VAL A 308 -6.65 -8.01 8.14
C VAL A 308 -6.23 -9.19 8.99
N LEU A 309 -4.93 -9.49 8.94
CA LEU A 309 -4.30 -10.49 9.76
C LEU A 309 -3.16 -9.86 10.57
N MET A 310 -3.09 -10.20 11.85
CA MET A 310 -1.94 -9.94 12.71
C MET A 310 -1.04 -11.17 12.67
N ALA A 311 0.17 -10.99 12.14
CA ALA A 311 1.17 -12.05 11.98
C ALA A 311 2.37 -11.80 12.90
N ASP A 312 2.73 -12.81 13.68
CA ASP A 312 4.00 -12.85 14.42
C ASP A 312 5.17 -12.93 13.42
N MET A 313 6.12 -12.00 13.53
CA MET A 313 7.25 -11.90 12.61
C MET A 313 8.44 -12.78 13.01
N GLY A 314 8.45 -13.35 14.22
CA GLY A 314 9.59 -14.07 14.81
C GLY A 314 10.86 -13.22 15.00
N THR A 315 10.78 -11.89 15.17
CA THR A 315 12.00 -11.04 15.21
C THR A 315 12.90 -11.28 16.42
N ASP A 316 12.41 -11.98 17.44
CA ASP A 316 13.18 -12.47 18.58
C ASP A 316 14.09 -13.66 18.23
N LEU A 317 13.79 -14.38 17.14
CA LEU A 317 14.56 -15.53 16.68
C LEU A 317 15.78 -15.10 15.85
N ALA A 318 16.95 -15.65 16.15
CA ALA A 318 18.19 -15.35 15.45
C ALA A 318 18.31 -16.06 14.11
N ASP A 319 17.79 -17.28 14.01
CA ASP A 319 17.88 -18.11 12.80
C ASP A 319 16.84 -17.71 11.74
N PRO A 320 17.23 -17.48 10.48
CA PRO A 320 16.31 -17.08 9.39
C PRO A 320 15.27 -18.14 9.03
N ALA A 321 15.60 -19.44 9.09
CA ALA A 321 14.64 -20.51 8.80
C ALA A 321 13.59 -20.62 9.91
N ASP A 322 14.00 -20.50 11.17
CA ASP A 322 13.07 -20.44 12.31
C ASP A 322 12.12 -19.24 12.22
N ARG A 323 12.63 -18.06 11.79
CA ARG A 323 11.79 -16.88 11.52
C ARG A 323 10.75 -17.16 10.44
N LEU A 324 11.16 -17.71 9.30
CA LEU A 324 10.24 -18.05 8.20
C LEU A 324 9.20 -19.07 8.64
N ALA A 325 9.61 -20.10 9.39
CA ALA A 325 8.69 -21.11 9.93
C ALA A 325 7.66 -20.48 10.89
N ARG A 326 8.08 -19.57 11.77
CA ARG A 326 7.18 -18.83 12.67
C ARG A 326 6.18 -17.98 11.89
N VAL A 327 6.65 -17.23 10.90
CA VAL A 327 5.80 -16.41 10.02
C VAL A 327 4.78 -17.27 9.31
N SER A 328 5.20 -18.34 8.64
CA SER A 328 4.33 -19.26 7.89
C SER A 328 3.29 -19.92 8.80
N ALA A 329 3.68 -20.36 9.99
CA ALA A 329 2.75 -20.91 10.98
C ALA A 329 1.72 -19.87 11.44
N SER A 330 2.17 -18.64 11.73
CA SER A 330 1.29 -17.55 12.16
C SER A 330 0.31 -17.14 11.06
N THR A 331 0.76 -17.01 9.82
CA THR A 331 -0.11 -16.62 8.71
C THR A 331 -1.13 -17.72 8.38
N THR A 332 -0.70 -18.98 8.41
CA THR A 332 -1.55 -20.15 8.19
C THR A 332 -2.63 -20.29 9.26
N GLN A 333 -2.25 -20.24 10.54
CA GLN A 333 -3.22 -20.28 11.66
C GLN A 333 -4.20 -19.10 11.57
N GLY A 334 -3.68 -17.93 11.26
CA GLY A 334 -4.44 -16.72 11.04
C GLY A 334 -5.53 -16.86 9.99
N LYS A 335 -5.15 -17.29 8.78
CA LYS A 335 -6.07 -17.55 7.66
C LYS A 335 -7.09 -18.64 8.01
N ALA A 336 -6.64 -19.77 8.56
CA ALA A 336 -7.50 -20.90 8.94
C ALA A 336 -8.59 -20.47 9.94
N SER A 337 -8.24 -19.59 10.87
CA SER A 337 -9.19 -19.08 11.86
C SER A 337 -10.31 -18.22 11.28
N MET A 338 -10.08 -17.63 10.11
CA MET A 338 -11.09 -16.84 9.40
C MET A 338 -11.88 -17.71 8.42
N GLN A 339 -11.34 -18.81 7.91
CA GLN A 339 -12.02 -19.67 6.92
C GLN A 339 -13.34 -20.27 7.44
N GLY A 340 -13.45 -20.57 8.73
CA GLY A 340 -14.68 -21.07 9.34
C GLY A 340 -15.74 -20.00 9.65
N MET A 341 -15.45 -18.72 9.42
CA MET A 341 -16.34 -17.61 9.73
C MET A 341 -17.19 -17.19 8.52
N SER A 342 -18.41 -16.72 8.79
CA SER A 342 -19.22 -16.06 7.75
C SER A 342 -18.49 -14.81 7.21
N SER A 343 -18.85 -14.34 6.01
CA SER A 343 -18.25 -13.12 5.44
C SER A 343 -18.43 -11.90 6.36
N LEU A 344 -19.59 -11.76 6.99
CA LEU A 344 -19.87 -10.68 7.94
C LEU A 344 -19.05 -10.82 9.22
N SER A 345 -18.91 -12.04 9.76
CA SER A 345 -18.08 -12.29 10.95
C SER A 345 -16.60 -12.00 10.68
N ARG A 346 -16.08 -12.31 9.47
CA ARG A 346 -14.71 -11.95 9.06
C ARG A 346 -14.49 -10.44 8.98
N LEU A 347 -15.45 -9.72 8.40
CA LEU A 347 -15.42 -8.26 8.34
C LEU A 347 -15.45 -7.65 9.73
N ALA A 348 -16.33 -8.12 10.62
CA ALA A 348 -16.40 -7.65 11.99
C ALA A 348 -15.12 -7.94 12.79
N ALA A 349 -14.55 -9.15 12.65
CA ALA A 349 -13.29 -9.53 13.29
C ALA A 349 -12.12 -8.66 12.78
N SER A 350 -12.09 -8.37 11.48
CA SER A 350 -11.10 -7.47 10.87
C SER A 350 -11.29 -6.03 11.35
N ALA A 351 -12.54 -5.55 11.42
CA ALA A 351 -12.87 -4.22 11.91
C ALA A 351 -12.41 -4.00 13.35
N LEU A 352 -12.52 -5.02 14.21
CA LEU A 352 -12.00 -4.96 15.58
C LEU A 352 -10.47 -4.86 15.64
N GLY A 353 -9.76 -5.55 14.74
CA GLY A 353 -8.30 -5.47 14.65
C GLY A 353 -7.80 -4.08 14.27
N VAL A 354 -8.53 -3.38 13.41
CA VAL A 354 -8.18 -2.01 12.94
C VAL A 354 -8.88 -0.90 13.74
N ALA A 355 -9.82 -1.22 14.65
CA ALA A 355 -10.58 -0.22 15.38
C ALA A 355 -9.69 0.79 16.14
N PRO A 356 -8.62 0.37 16.88
CA PRO A 356 -7.73 1.32 17.53
C PRO A 356 -7.07 2.30 16.54
N LEU A 357 -6.73 1.82 15.34
CA LEU A 357 -6.19 2.67 14.29
C LEU A 357 -7.22 3.68 13.79
N ALA A 358 -8.44 3.24 13.50
CA ALA A 358 -9.52 4.11 13.05
C ALA A 358 -9.87 5.19 14.09
N VAL A 359 -9.93 4.82 15.38
CA VAL A 359 -10.18 5.76 16.47
C VAL A 359 -9.02 6.75 16.61
N GLY A 360 -7.76 6.29 16.51
CA GLY A 360 -6.58 7.16 16.51
C GLY A 360 -6.62 8.18 15.38
N ILE A 361 -6.95 7.74 14.16
CA ILE A 361 -7.10 8.59 12.97
C ILE A 361 -8.20 9.64 13.17
N LEU A 362 -9.39 9.23 13.64
CA LEU A 362 -10.55 10.11 13.78
C LEU A 362 -10.41 11.12 14.93
N THR A 363 -9.88 10.69 16.07
CA THR A 363 -9.77 11.54 17.26
C THR A 363 -8.50 12.37 17.27
N ARG A 364 -7.48 11.97 16.50
CA ARG A 364 -6.13 12.55 16.53
C ARG A 364 -5.53 12.55 17.94
N ASN A 365 -6.03 11.67 18.81
CA ASN A 365 -5.67 11.63 20.21
C ASN A 365 -4.48 10.70 20.41
N ARG A 366 -3.30 11.29 20.57
CA ARG A 366 -2.02 10.60 20.84
C ARG A 366 -1.98 9.84 22.17
N ALA A 367 -2.96 10.04 23.05
CA ALA A 367 -3.08 9.33 24.33
C ALA A 367 -3.85 8.00 24.22
N LEU A 368 -4.43 7.68 23.05
CA LEU A 368 -5.14 6.42 22.85
C LEU A 368 -4.21 5.20 22.87
N PRO A 369 -4.75 4.01 23.22
CA PRO A 369 -4.00 2.77 23.13
C PRO A 369 -3.49 2.56 21.69
N ARG A 370 -2.23 2.14 21.58
CA ARG A 370 -1.57 1.88 20.29
C ARG A 370 -2.29 0.75 19.54
N PRO A 371 -2.19 0.72 18.19
CA PRO A 371 -2.66 -0.41 17.41
C PRO A 371 -2.00 -1.72 17.87
N PRO A 372 -2.70 -2.87 17.73
CA PRO A 372 -2.21 -4.18 18.19
C PRO A 372 -1.09 -4.78 17.32
N PHE A 373 -0.33 -3.95 16.60
CA PHE A 373 0.71 -4.36 15.67
C PHE A 373 1.79 -3.27 15.57
N ASN A 374 2.96 -3.64 15.07
CA ASN A 374 4.14 -2.78 15.00
C ASN A 374 4.33 -2.11 13.65
N VAL A 375 3.97 -2.82 12.58
CA VAL A 375 4.20 -2.40 11.20
C VAL A 375 3.09 -2.93 10.30
N ILE A 376 2.78 -2.20 9.24
CA ILE A 376 1.91 -2.68 8.16
C ILE A 376 2.79 -3.21 7.06
N VAL A 377 2.55 -4.46 6.65
CA VAL A 377 3.19 -5.10 5.49
C VAL A 377 2.10 -5.50 4.50
N SER A 378 2.05 -4.83 3.35
CA SER A 378 1.02 -5.05 2.34
C SER A 378 1.64 -5.52 1.03
N ASN A 379 1.10 -6.59 0.46
CA ASN A 379 1.42 -7.03 -0.90
C ASN A 379 0.23 -6.81 -1.82
N VAL A 380 0.36 -5.89 -2.77
CA VAL A 380 -0.66 -5.58 -3.77
C VAL A 380 -0.40 -6.41 -5.03
N PRO A 381 -1.36 -7.22 -5.50
CA PRO A 381 -1.17 -8.07 -6.68
C PRO A 381 -0.66 -7.30 -7.90
N GLY A 382 0.38 -7.85 -8.52
CA GLY A 382 1.05 -7.33 -9.71
C GLY A 382 0.43 -7.70 -11.04
N ALA A 383 0.96 -7.15 -12.13
CA ALA A 383 0.77 -7.74 -13.47
C ALA A 383 1.84 -8.83 -13.68
N PRO A 384 1.47 -10.04 -14.15
CA PRO A 384 2.42 -11.13 -14.34
C PRO A 384 3.30 -10.94 -15.58
N ASP A 385 2.81 -10.20 -16.58
CA ASP A 385 3.49 -9.97 -17.84
C ASP A 385 4.14 -8.58 -17.87
N PRO A 386 5.19 -8.37 -18.69
CA PRO A 386 5.75 -7.05 -18.95
C PRO A 386 4.68 -6.07 -19.44
N LEU A 387 4.79 -4.81 -19.00
CA LEU A 387 3.88 -3.73 -19.40
C LEU A 387 4.66 -2.58 -20.02
N TYR A 388 4.02 -1.87 -20.94
CA TYR A 388 4.60 -0.79 -21.71
C TYR A 388 3.65 0.41 -21.79
N TRP A 389 4.22 1.59 -21.99
CA TRP A 389 3.48 2.81 -22.32
C TRP A 389 4.16 3.50 -23.50
N ASN A 390 3.49 3.53 -24.66
CA ASN A 390 4.06 4.05 -25.92
C ASN A 390 5.45 3.46 -26.22
N GLY A 391 5.56 2.13 -26.12
CA GLY A 391 6.81 1.38 -26.27
C GLY A 391 7.82 1.47 -25.12
N ALA A 392 7.66 2.40 -24.17
CA ALA A 392 8.51 2.44 -22.99
C ALA A 392 8.16 1.34 -22.00
N ARG A 393 9.13 0.51 -21.62
CA ARG A 393 8.94 -0.60 -20.67
C ARG A 393 8.75 -0.08 -19.25
N VAL A 394 7.78 -0.63 -18.53
CA VAL A 394 7.65 -0.45 -17.08
C VAL A 394 8.64 -1.38 -16.38
N ASP A 395 9.71 -0.81 -15.83
CA ASP A 395 10.73 -1.59 -15.12
C ASP A 395 10.31 -1.90 -13.68
N ALA A 396 9.65 -0.94 -13.03
CA ALA A 396 9.23 -1.06 -11.66
C ALA A 396 8.01 -0.19 -11.36
N VAL A 397 7.18 -0.68 -10.46
CA VAL A 397 6.07 0.06 -9.85
C VAL A 397 6.28 0.06 -8.34
N TYR A 398 6.71 1.18 -7.78
CA TYR A 398 6.96 1.33 -6.36
C TYR A 398 5.73 1.94 -5.67
N PRO A 399 5.08 1.22 -4.74
CA PRO A 399 3.90 1.73 -4.04
C PRO A 399 4.32 2.62 -2.86
N LEU A 400 3.63 3.73 -2.68
CA LEU A 400 3.76 4.64 -1.54
C LEU A 400 2.49 4.58 -0.71
N SER A 401 2.64 4.27 0.56
CA SER A 401 1.53 4.02 1.47
C SER A 401 1.53 5.05 2.60
N VAL A 402 0.57 4.95 3.52
CA VAL A 402 0.33 5.98 4.54
C VAL A 402 0.86 5.54 5.91
N PRO A 403 1.93 6.19 6.43
CA PRO A 403 2.25 6.14 7.85
C PRO A 403 1.20 6.89 8.68
N VAL A 404 0.91 6.34 9.85
CA VAL A 404 -0.07 6.85 10.81
C VAL A 404 0.53 6.84 12.21
N ASP A 405 -0.07 7.56 13.17
CA ASP A 405 0.40 7.58 14.55
C ASP A 405 0.52 6.14 15.11
N GLY A 406 1.68 5.84 15.70
CA GLY A 406 1.98 4.49 16.18
C GLY A 406 2.42 3.51 15.08
N GLN A 407 2.50 3.93 13.81
CA GLN A 407 2.99 3.16 12.67
C GLN A 407 3.89 4.06 11.81
N ALA A 408 5.07 4.38 12.35
CA ALA A 408 6.00 5.31 11.73
C ALA A 408 6.67 4.77 10.45
N LEU A 409 6.49 3.48 10.16
CA LEU A 409 6.94 2.79 8.95
C LEU A 409 5.77 2.01 8.34
N ASN A 410 5.66 2.07 7.03
CA ASN A 410 4.76 1.26 6.23
C ASN A 410 5.58 0.60 5.11
N ILE A 411 5.41 -0.71 4.94
CA ILE A 411 6.10 -1.52 3.95
C ILE A 411 5.02 -2.02 2.99
N THR A 412 5.12 -1.60 1.73
CA THR A 412 4.18 -2.05 0.69
C THR A 412 4.98 -2.59 -0.47
N CYS A 413 4.58 -3.73 -1.02
CA CYS A 413 5.17 -4.28 -2.22
C CYS A 413 4.12 -4.56 -3.29
N THR A 414 4.57 -4.57 -4.54
CA THR A 414 3.78 -5.05 -5.68
C THR A 414 4.73 -5.67 -6.69
N SER A 415 4.22 -6.56 -7.54
CA SER A 415 5.01 -7.18 -8.59
C SER A 415 4.68 -6.62 -9.97
N THR A 416 5.63 -6.71 -10.88
CA THR A 416 5.46 -6.46 -12.31
C THR A 416 6.46 -7.35 -13.02
N ASP A 417 5.99 -8.17 -13.97
CA ASP A 417 6.84 -9.18 -14.62
C ASP A 417 7.48 -10.11 -13.55
N ASP A 418 8.77 -10.44 -13.64
CA ASP A 418 9.51 -11.16 -12.61
C ASP A 418 10.05 -10.27 -11.47
N ALA A 419 9.74 -8.97 -11.43
CA ALA A 419 10.19 -8.09 -10.35
C ALA A 419 9.14 -7.95 -9.24
N ILE A 420 9.57 -7.97 -7.98
CA ILE A 420 8.79 -7.51 -6.82
C ILE A 420 9.46 -6.27 -6.23
N ALA A 421 8.75 -5.16 -6.24
CA ALA A 421 9.20 -3.86 -5.79
C ALA A 421 8.66 -3.57 -4.38
N PHE A 422 9.54 -3.28 -3.42
CA PHE A 422 9.14 -2.85 -2.08
C PHE A 422 9.33 -1.34 -1.97
N GLY A 423 8.25 -0.64 -1.62
CA GLY A 423 8.27 0.75 -1.21
C GLY A 423 8.14 0.88 0.31
N LEU A 424 9.12 1.54 0.92
CA LEU A 424 9.17 1.81 2.36
C LEU A 424 8.83 3.28 2.55
N THR A 425 7.70 3.57 3.20
CA THR A 425 7.31 4.94 3.52
C THR A 425 7.36 5.14 5.03
N SER A 426 8.06 6.17 5.50
CA SER A 426 8.22 6.43 6.93
C SER A 426 8.03 7.90 7.31
N CYS A 427 7.87 8.14 8.61
CA CYS A 427 7.98 9.47 9.20
C CYS A 427 9.46 9.90 9.25
N SER A 428 9.80 11.01 8.61
CA SER A 428 11.21 11.46 8.52
C SER A 428 11.85 11.79 9.87
N ARG A 429 11.04 12.15 10.88
CA ARG A 429 11.52 12.44 12.24
C ARG A 429 11.85 11.16 13.00
N SER A 430 11.10 10.10 12.78
CA SER A 430 11.24 8.83 13.52
C SER A 430 12.26 7.91 12.85
N LEU A 431 12.28 7.89 11.52
CA LEU A 431 13.18 7.08 10.69
C LEU A 431 13.77 7.97 9.58
N PRO A 432 14.86 8.70 9.86
CA PRO A 432 15.39 9.72 8.95
C PRO A 432 16.07 9.15 7.70
N GLN A 433 16.55 7.90 7.76
CA GLN A 433 17.22 7.19 6.68
C GLN A 433 16.61 5.79 6.53
N LEU A 434 16.30 5.39 5.30
CA LEU A 434 15.67 4.10 4.99
C LEU A 434 16.61 3.17 4.20
N GLN A 435 17.66 3.72 3.59
CA GLN A 435 18.66 2.97 2.82
C GLN A 435 19.28 1.82 3.62
N PRO A 436 19.74 2.01 4.89
CA PRO A 436 20.26 0.89 5.67
C PRO A 436 19.23 -0.23 5.89
N LEU A 437 17.95 0.13 6.03
CA LEU A 437 16.89 -0.87 6.15
C LEU A 437 16.71 -1.65 4.85
N LEU A 438 16.84 -1.03 3.67
CA LEU A 438 16.83 -1.73 2.38
C LEU A 438 18.02 -2.70 2.23
N ASP A 439 19.21 -2.32 2.70
CA ASP A 439 20.37 -3.22 2.67
C ASP A 439 20.16 -4.44 3.57
N HIS A 440 19.44 -4.26 4.67
CA HIS A 440 19.00 -5.38 5.51
C HIS A 440 17.94 -6.28 4.86
N PHE A 441 17.17 -5.79 3.87
CA PHE A 441 16.31 -6.65 3.06
C PHE A 441 17.12 -7.57 2.14
N ASP A 442 18.20 -7.06 1.52
CA ASP A 442 19.11 -7.88 0.71
C ASP A 442 19.76 -8.95 1.55
N THR A 443 20.26 -8.56 2.73
CA THR A 443 20.87 -9.48 3.69
C THR A 443 19.88 -10.54 4.14
N ALA A 444 18.65 -10.14 4.49
CA ALA A 444 17.63 -11.08 4.94
C ALA A 444 17.21 -12.09 3.86
N LEU A 445 17.17 -11.70 2.58
CA LEU A 445 16.94 -12.64 1.49
C LEU A 445 18.12 -13.59 1.30
N GLY A 446 19.36 -13.08 1.36
CA GLY A 446 20.57 -13.92 1.30
C GLY A 446 20.64 -14.93 2.44
N GLU A 447 20.36 -14.51 3.67
CA GLU A 447 20.29 -15.40 4.84
C GLU A 447 19.26 -16.52 4.67
N LEU A 448 18.11 -16.23 4.06
CA LEU A 448 17.10 -17.23 3.74
C LEU A 448 17.57 -18.18 2.64
N GLU A 449 18.23 -17.67 1.60
CA GLU A 449 18.80 -18.50 0.54
C GLU A 449 19.86 -19.46 1.11
N ASP A 450 20.77 -18.95 1.94
CA ASP A 450 21.82 -19.73 2.61
C ASP A 450 21.21 -20.81 3.53
N ALA A 451 20.19 -20.46 4.32
CA ALA A 451 19.56 -21.40 5.25
C ALA A 451 18.83 -22.57 4.57
N PHE A 452 18.48 -22.43 3.29
CA PHE A 452 17.84 -23.48 2.48
C PHE A 452 18.75 -24.01 1.37
N ASP A 453 20.07 -23.76 1.44
CA ASP A 453 21.08 -24.19 0.46
C ASP A 453 20.74 -23.78 -0.99
N ILE A 454 20.13 -22.61 -1.17
CA ILE A 454 19.74 -22.07 -2.48
C ILE A 454 20.91 -21.28 -3.06
N VAL A 455 21.40 -21.70 -4.23
CA VAL A 455 22.38 -20.90 -4.98
C VAL A 455 21.67 -19.70 -5.60
N PRO A 456 22.05 -18.45 -5.26
CA PRO A 456 21.41 -17.27 -5.81
C PRO A 456 21.60 -17.19 -7.32
N VAL A 457 20.51 -16.93 -8.05
CA VAL A 457 20.60 -16.47 -9.44
C VAL A 457 20.92 -14.97 -9.38
N ALA A 458 21.92 -14.52 -10.13
CA ALA A 458 22.28 -13.11 -10.15
C ALA A 458 21.06 -12.24 -10.53
N ASP A 459 20.76 -11.20 -9.74
CA ASP A 459 19.70 -10.25 -10.06
C ASP A 459 20.15 -9.37 -11.24
N GLU A 460 19.91 -9.83 -12.48
CA GLU A 460 20.06 -8.98 -13.67
C GLU A 460 19.13 -7.74 -13.60
N THR A 461 18.08 -7.78 -12.78
CA THR A 461 17.17 -6.66 -12.51
C THR A 461 17.74 -5.62 -11.55
N SER A 462 18.68 -5.97 -10.65
CA SER A 462 19.38 -4.99 -9.81
C SER A 462 20.22 -4.03 -10.66
N VAL A 463 20.73 -4.49 -11.80
CA VAL A 463 21.44 -3.68 -12.79
C VAL A 463 20.49 -2.79 -13.59
N ARG A 464 19.20 -3.12 -13.65
CA ARG A 464 18.17 -2.32 -14.36
C ARG A 464 17.39 -1.38 -13.44
N ALA A 465 17.43 -1.57 -12.12
CA ALA A 465 16.68 -0.81 -11.13
C ALA A 465 17.53 -0.18 -10.01
N GLY A 466 18.85 -0.33 -10.06
CA GLY A 466 19.82 0.26 -9.13
C GLY A 466 20.34 1.63 -9.56
#